data_AF-A0AAQ0KJM1-F1
#
_entry.id   AF-A0AAQ0KJM1-F1
#
_cell.length_a   1.000
_cell.length_b   1.000
_cell.length_c   1.000
_cell.angle_alpha   90.00
_cell.angle_beta   90.00
_cell.angle_gamma   90.00
#
_symmetry.space_group_name_H-M   'P 1'
#
loop_
_entity.id
_entity.type
_entity.pdbx_description
1 polymer ?
#
loop_
_entity_poly.entity_id
_entity_poly.type
_entity_poly.pdbx_seq_one_letter_code
_entity_poly.pdbx_strand_id
1 'polypeptide(L)'
;MSEGAAFIGQTEHFEYELAQLDEGAAIDNLPENVRSLISPQLYNLFKSGRLDFLEYHRWVREKFVQYYSMPPWFAKLSSGEFDACIGTRFHGNMAAMQSGVPSLWIVHDSRTQEFCDYLGLPQAPLKALSEEKTVGDIFDKYYRTDGFAKKYQEAYARFYAYLTEHGVPHKLAAPLRN
;
A
#
# COMPACT_ATOMS: atom_id res chain seq x y z
N MET A 1 6.50 -13.27 -12.01
CA MET A 1 5.85 -12.29 -11.09
C MET A 1 4.51 -12.85 -10.63
N SER A 2 3.94 -12.39 -9.51
CA SER A 2 2.62 -12.87 -9.06
C SER A 2 1.53 -12.40 -10.02
N GLU A 3 0.85 -13.34 -10.68
CA GLU A 3 -0.19 -13.03 -11.69
C GLU A 3 -1.42 -12.33 -11.09
N GLY A 4 -1.66 -12.49 -9.78
CA GLY A 4 -2.83 -12.00 -9.07
C GLY A 4 -2.70 -10.64 -8.36
N ALA A 5 -1.52 -9.99 -8.37
CA ALA A 5 -1.33 -8.74 -7.63
C ALA A 5 -1.44 -7.50 -8.52
N ALA A 6 -2.18 -6.48 -8.06
CA ALA A 6 -2.11 -5.12 -8.59
C ALA A 6 -1.17 -4.26 -7.73
N PHE A 7 -0.59 -3.23 -8.33
CA PHE A 7 0.32 -2.31 -7.65
C PHE A 7 -0.18 -0.87 -7.80
N ILE A 8 -0.48 -0.24 -6.67
CA ILE A 8 -0.98 1.15 -6.64
C ILE A 8 0.19 2.09 -6.40
N GLY A 9 0.56 2.85 -7.43
CA GLY A 9 1.62 3.84 -7.39
C GLY A 9 1.16 5.20 -6.90
N GLN A 10 2.01 5.88 -6.15
CA GLN A 10 1.86 7.28 -5.71
C GLN A 10 3.01 8.17 -6.16
N THR A 11 4.24 7.65 -6.11
CA THR A 11 5.49 8.41 -6.36
C THR A 11 6.43 7.69 -7.33
N GLU A 12 6.02 6.53 -7.83
CA GLU A 12 6.80 5.64 -8.67
C GLU A 12 6.83 6.15 -10.11
N HIS A 13 7.71 7.11 -10.34
CA HIS A 13 7.83 7.81 -11.62
C HIS A 13 8.38 6.90 -12.73
N PHE A 14 9.28 5.97 -12.41
CA PHE A 14 9.80 5.02 -13.39
C PHE A 14 8.69 4.12 -13.94
N GLU A 15 7.92 3.48 -13.07
CA GLU A 15 6.79 2.63 -13.45
C GLU A 15 5.70 3.41 -14.18
N TYR A 16 5.46 4.67 -13.79
CA TYR A 16 4.52 5.56 -14.48
C TYR A 16 4.95 5.86 -15.93
N GLU A 17 6.22 6.19 -16.17
CA GLU A 17 6.74 6.42 -17.52
C GLU A 17 6.81 5.12 -18.32
N LEU A 18 7.22 4.02 -17.67
CA LEU A 18 7.31 2.71 -18.27
C LEU A 18 5.93 2.19 -18.73
N ALA A 19 4.87 2.42 -17.96
CA ALA A 19 3.50 2.03 -18.32
C ALA A 19 2.99 2.73 -19.60
N GLN A 20 3.58 3.86 -20.00
CA GLN A 20 3.20 4.61 -21.19
C GLN A 20 3.94 4.15 -22.46
N LEU A 21 5.00 3.34 -22.34
CA LEU A 21 5.74 2.84 -23.50
C LEU A 21 5.01 1.70 -24.20
N ASP A 22 5.14 1.62 -25.54
CA ASP A 22 4.58 0.52 -26.32
C ASP A 22 5.22 -0.83 -25.95
N GLU A 23 4.43 -1.91 -26.07
CA GLU A 23 4.92 -3.27 -25.86
C GLU A 23 6.13 -3.58 -26.76
N GLY A 24 7.09 -4.33 -26.21
CA GLY A 24 8.33 -4.68 -26.92
C GLY A 24 9.47 -3.68 -26.74
N ALA A 25 9.31 -2.63 -25.92
CA ALA A 25 10.43 -1.81 -25.46
C ALA A 25 11.55 -2.68 -24.86
N ALA A 26 12.81 -2.38 -25.21
CA ALA A 26 13.97 -3.11 -24.73
C ALA A 26 14.74 -2.25 -23.71
N ILE A 27 15.28 -2.89 -22.68
CA ILE A 27 16.04 -2.21 -21.61
C ILE A 27 17.21 -1.36 -22.15
N ASP A 28 17.87 -1.83 -23.20
CA ASP A 28 19.03 -1.17 -23.81
C ASP A 28 18.65 -0.01 -24.74
N ASN A 29 17.36 0.14 -25.06
CA ASN A 29 16.84 1.18 -25.96
C ASN A 29 15.69 1.97 -25.33
N LEU A 30 15.74 2.18 -24.01
CA LEU A 30 14.76 3.04 -23.33
C LEU A 30 15.01 4.52 -23.65
N PRO A 31 13.94 5.33 -23.80
CA PRO A 31 14.08 6.78 -23.88
C PRO A 31 14.85 7.33 -22.66
N GLU A 32 15.66 8.38 -22.86
CA GLU A 32 16.54 8.90 -21.81
C GLU A 32 15.76 9.37 -20.56
N ASN A 33 14.56 9.93 -20.73
CA ASN A 33 13.68 10.31 -19.63
C ASN A 33 13.21 9.12 -18.78
N VAL A 34 13.13 7.91 -19.36
CA VAL A 34 12.76 6.68 -18.63
C VAL A 34 14.00 6.02 -18.05
N ARG A 35 15.07 5.94 -18.84
CA ARG A 35 16.34 5.34 -18.44
C ARG A 35 16.93 6.04 -17.22
N SER A 36 16.87 7.36 -17.14
CA SER A 36 17.40 8.13 -16.00
C SER A 36 16.67 7.88 -14.68
N LEU A 37 15.45 7.32 -14.72
CA LEU A 37 14.64 7.01 -13.54
C LEU A 37 14.91 5.61 -12.97
N ILE A 38 15.63 4.75 -13.70
CA ILE A 38 15.90 3.39 -13.23
C ILE A 38 16.88 3.42 -12.05
N SER A 39 16.52 2.78 -10.94
CA SER A 39 17.45 2.63 -9.83
C SER A 39 18.59 1.67 -10.21
N PRO A 40 19.83 1.90 -9.72
CA PRO A 40 20.95 0.98 -9.95
C PRO A 40 20.64 -0.46 -9.54
N GLN A 41 19.89 -0.64 -8.44
CA GLN A 41 19.49 -1.95 -7.94
C GLN A 41 18.56 -2.67 -8.92
N LEU A 42 17.54 -1.97 -9.44
CA LEU A 42 16.60 -2.54 -10.40
C LEU A 42 17.28 -2.86 -11.73
N TYR A 43 18.15 -1.97 -12.22
CA TYR A 43 18.95 -2.22 -13.42
C TYR A 43 19.83 -3.46 -13.29
N ASN A 44 20.46 -3.65 -12.13
CA ASN A 44 21.27 -4.85 -11.84
C ASN A 44 20.43 -6.14 -11.82
N LEU A 45 19.17 -6.08 -11.36
CA LEU A 45 18.26 -7.23 -11.42
C LEU A 45 17.96 -7.64 -12.86
N PHE A 46 17.70 -6.66 -13.74
CA PHE A 46 17.50 -6.92 -15.15
C PHE A 46 18.77 -7.47 -15.83
N LYS A 47 19.93 -6.83 -15.61
CA LYS A 47 21.20 -7.25 -16.22
C LYS A 47 21.68 -8.62 -15.75
N SER A 48 21.38 -9.00 -14.50
CA SER A 48 21.71 -10.33 -13.98
C SER A 48 20.75 -11.44 -14.44
N GLY A 49 19.66 -11.09 -15.14
CA GLY A 49 18.61 -12.04 -15.53
C GLY A 49 17.75 -12.53 -14.36
N ARG A 50 17.91 -11.94 -13.16
CA ARG A 50 17.09 -12.27 -11.98
C ARG A 50 15.67 -11.73 -12.10
N LEU A 51 15.47 -10.73 -12.96
CA LEU A 51 14.17 -10.17 -13.32
C LEU A 51 14.17 -9.97 -14.84
N ASP A 52 13.19 -10.53 -15.54
CA ASP A 52 13.04 -10.29 -16.97
C ASP A 52 12.41 -8.92 -17.21
N PHE A 53 13.03 -8.10 -18.08
CA PHE A 53 12.55 -6.74 -18.33
C PHE A 53 11.23 -6.72 -19.11
N LEU A 54 11.06 -7.60 -20.11
CA LEU A 54 9.85 -7.61 -20.95
C LEU A 54 8.64 -8.07 -20.15
N GLU A 55 8.82 -9.11 -19.33
CA GLU A 55 7.80 -9.54 -18.38
C GLU A 55 7.47 -8.41 -17.40
N TYR A 56 8.49 -7.78 -16.80
CA TYR A 56 8.26 -6.69 -15.84
C TYR A 56 7.54 -5.50 -16.47
N HIS A 57 7.92 -5.11 -17.68
CA HIS A 57 7.26 -4.05 -18.43
C HIS A 57 5.79 -4.39 -18.71
N ARG A 58 5.50 -5.63 -19.18
CA ARG A 58 4.13 -6.09 -19.38
C ARG A 58 3.33 -6.03 -18.08
N TRP A 59 3.91 -6.53 -16.99
CA TRP A 59 3.27 -6.52 -15.67
C TRP A 59 2.99 -5.09 -15.19
N VAL A 60 3.94 -4.15 -15.35
CA VAL A 60 3.72 -2.74 -15.03
C VAL A 60 2.56 -2.18 -15.85
N ARG A 61 2.53 -2.39 -17.17
CA ARG A 61 1.42 -1.92 -18.02
C ARG A 61 0.05 -2.46 -17.60
N GLU A 62 -0.01 -3.71 -17.16
CA GLU A 62 -1.28 -4.36 -16.79
C GLU A 62 -1.71 -4.11 -15.34
N LYS A 63 -0.76 -3.94 -14.42
CA LYS A 63 -1.02 -4.00 -12.98
C LYS A 63 -0.70 -2.71 -12.23
N PHE A 64 0.05 -1.79 -12.83
CA PHE A 64 0.32 -0.48 -12.25
C PHE A 64 -0.91 0.41 -12.40
N VAL A 65 -1.39 0.96 -11.28
CA VAL A 65 -2.51 1.90 -11.27
C VAL A 65 -2.15 3.11 -10.42
N GLN A 66 -2.48 4.30 -10.90
CA GLN A 66 -2.34 5.53 -10.14
C GLN A 66 -3.67 6.28 -10.09
N TYR A 67 -4.01 6.79 -8.91
CA TYR A 67 -5.22 7.56 -8.67
C TYR A 67 -4.89 8.99 -8.31
N TYR A 68 -5.53 9.95 -8.98
CA TYR A 68 -5.40 11.39 -8.71
C TYR A 68 -6.54 11.95 -7.86
N SER A 69 -7.50 11.10 -7.46
CA SER A 69 -8.56 11.46 -6.53
C SER A 69 -9.05 10.25 -5.76
N MET A 70 -9.64 10.49 -4.58
CA MET A 70 -10.13 9.41 -3.71
C MET A 70 -11.30 8.61 -4.30
N PRO A 71 -12.34 9.22 -4.93
CA PRO A 71 -13.52 8.46 -5.39
C PRO A 71 -13.23 7.27 -6.32
N PRO A 72 -12.46 7.41 -7.42
CA PRO A 72 -12.16 6.26 -8.28
C PRO A 72 -11.31 5.20 -7.57
N TRP A 73 -10.44 5.63 -6.63
CA TRP A 73 -9.63 4.70 -5.85
C TRP A 73 -10.50 3.84 -4.92
N PHE A 74 -11.38 4.48 -4.13
CA PHE A 74 -12.34 3.77 -3.27
C PHE A 74 -13.29 2.88 -4.06
N ALA A 75 -13.76 3.33 -5.23
CA ALA A 75 -14.60 2.52 -6.11
C ALA A 75 -13.89 1.25 -6.56
N LYS A 76 -12.61 1.33 -6.93
CA LYS A 76 -11.82 0.15 -7.29
C LYS A 76 -11.60 -0.77 -6.09
N LEU A 77 -11.21 -0.23 -4.94
CA LEU A 77 -10.97 -1.03 -3.73
C LEU A 77 -12.24 -1.73 -3.24
N SER A 78 -13.41 -1.13 -3.43
CA SER A 78 -14.71 -1.67 -3.03
C SER A 78 -15.34 -2.61 -4.07
N SER A 79 -14.66 -2.91 -5.20
CA SER A 79 -15.24 -3.72 -6.27
C SER A 79 -15.34 -5.22 -5.94
N GLY A 80 -14.70 -5.67 -4.86
CA GLY A 80 -14.62 -7.09 -4.50
C GLY A 80 -13.51 -7.86 -5.23
N GLU A 81 -12.63 -7.18 -5.95
CA GLU A 81 -11.52 -7.80 -6.70
C GLU A 81 -10.26 -8.05 -5.86
N PHE A 82 -10.18 -7.55 -4.63
CA PHE A 82 -8.99 -7.66 -3.78
C PHE A 82 -9.29 -8.44 -2.51
N ASP A 83 -8.53 -9.52 -2.29
CA ASP A 83 -8.59 -10.32 -1.07
C ASP A 83 -7.84 -9.65 0.09
N ALA A 84 -6.81 -8.85 -0.21
CA ALA A 84 -5.96 -8.20 0.78
C ALA A 84 -5.17 -7.01 0.21
N CYS A 85 -4.70 -6.13 1.10
CA CYS A 85 -3.79 -5.03 0.80
C CYS A 85 -2.58 -5.09 1.73
N ILE A 86 -1.37 -5.02 1.16
CA ILE A 86 -0.12 -5.05 1.90
C ILE A 86 0.85 -4.03 1.34
N GLY A 87 1.51 -3.28 2.22
CA GLY A 87 2.47 -2.27 1.77
C GLY A 87 3.00 -1.38 2.88
N THR A 88 3.98 -0.56 2.54
CA THR A 88 4.66 0.39 3.44
C THR A 88 3.93 1.73 3.54
N ARG A 89 2.98 2.00 2.64
CA ARG A 89 2.33 3.30 2.51
C ARG A 89 1.08 3.37 3.38
N PHE A 90 1.15 4.15 4.45
CA PHE A 90 0.09 4.22 5.46
C PHE A 90 -1.30 4.49 4.87
N HIS A 91 -1.42 5.51 4.02
CA HIS A 91 -2.71 5.93 3.46
C HIS A 91 -3.27 4.94 2.43
N GLY A 92 -2.42 4.23 1.70
CA GLY A 92 -2.88 3.22 0.74
C GLY A 92 -3.59 2.07 1.46
N ASN A 93 -2.95 1.54 2.50
CA ASN A 93 -3.55 0.52 3.35
C ASN A 93 -4.80 1.02 4.08
N MET A 94 -4.81 2.30 4.52
CA MET A 94 -6.01 2.88 5.16
C MET A 94 -7.18 3.03 4.18
N ALA A 95 -6.94 3.38 2.92
CA ALA A 95 -7.99 3.44 1.90
C ALA A 95 -8.58 2.05 1.65
N ALA A 96 -7.73 1.03 1.53
CA ALA A 96 -8.15 -0.36 1.38
C ALA A 96 -8.94 -0.86 2.60
N MET A 97 -8.45 -0.60 3.82
CA MET A 97 -9.13 -1.00 5.06
C MET A 97 -10.53 -0.36 5.17
N GLN A 98 -10.64 0.93 4.86
CA GLN A 98 -11.93 1.64 4.85
C GLN A 98 -12.88 1.13 3.76
N SER A 99 -12.35 0.51 2.70
CA SER A 99 -13.13 -0.13 1.64
C SER A 99 -13.53 -1.57 1.98
N GLY A 100 -13.21 -2.05 3.19
CA GLY A 100 -13.51 -3.42 3.61
C GLY A 100 -12.47 -4.47 3.17
N VAL A 101 -11.34 -4.06 2.60
CA VAL A 101 -10.26 -4.96 2.20
C VAL A 101 -9.33 -5.18 3.40
N PRO A 102 -9.03 -6.44 3.80
CA PRO A 102 -8.04 -6.74 4.84
C PRO A 102 -6.68 -6.08 4.53
N SER A 103 -6.21 -5.18 5.42
CA SER A 103 -4.96 -4.44 5.22
C SER A 103 -3.90 -4.77 6.26
N LEU A 104 -2.66 -4.97 5.80
CA LEU A 104 -1.49 -5.22 6.63
C LEU A 104 -0.37 -4.20 6.33
N TRP A 105 0.07 -3.47 7.35
CA TRP A 105 1.12 -2.48 7.22
C TRP A 105 2.50 -3.11 7.34
N ILE A 106 3.37 -2.83 6.38
CA ILE A 106 4.80 -3.14 6.49
C ILE A 106 5.49 -1.96 7.17
N VAL A 107 5.85 -2.17 8.43
CA VAL A 107 6.55 -1.17 9.24
C VAL A 107 8.05 -1.22 8.93
N HIS A 108 8.49 -0.22 8.19
CA HIS A 108 9.87 -0.03 7.73
C HIS A 108 10.56 1.14 8.43
N ASP A 109 9.81 1.96 9.16
CA ASP A 109 10.25 3.16 9.85
C ASP A 109 9.44 3.34 11.16
N SER A 110 9.94 4.17 12.08
CA SER A 110 9.31 4.39 13.39
C SER A 110 7.99 5.15 13.31
N ARG A 111 7.81 6.05 12.35
CA ARG A 111 6.58 6.82 12.19
C ARG A 111 5.41 5.91 11.81
N THR A 112 5.63 4.99 10.87
CA THR A 112 4.59 4.02 10.48
C THR A 112 4.28 3.06 11.64
N GLN A 113 5.31 2.60 12.36
CA GLN A 113 5.18 1.76 13.56
C GLN A 113 4.35 2.46 14.65
N GLU A 114 4.71 3.69 15.02
CA GLU A 114 4.03 4.47 16.06
C GLU A 114 2.54 4.67 15.75
N PHE A 115 2.19 4.96 14.48
CA PHE A 115 0.78 5.07 14.09
C PHE A 115 0.04 3.74 14.18
N CYS A 116 0.64 2.65 13.71
CA CYS A 116 0.03 1.33 13.80
C CYS A 116 -0.15 0.91 15.26
N ASP A 117 0.82 1.17 16.13
CA ASP A 117 0.73 0.91 17.56
C ASP A 117 -0.32 1.77 18.24
N TYR A 118 -0.41 3.06 17.92
CA TYR A 118 -1.40 3.97 18.50
C TYR A 118 -2.83 3.52 18.17
N LEU A 119 -3.08 3.15 16.91
CA LEU A 119 -4.40 2.75 16.41
C LEU A 119 -4.71 1.27 16.60
N GLY A 120 -3.71 0.43 16.89
CA GLY A 120 -3.84 -1.03 16.98
C GLY A 120 -3.99 -1.72 15.61
N LEU A 121 -3.46 -1.12 14.54
CA LEU A 121 -3.59 -1.64 13.18
C LEU A 121 -2.77 -2.94 12.98
N PRO A 122 -3.23 -3.88 12.14
CA PRO A 122 -2.45 -5.06 11.77
C PRO A 122 -1.13 -4.64 11.10
N GLN A 123 0.00 -5.19 11.55
CA GLN A 123 1.31 -4.80 11.03
C GLN A 123 2.32 -5.95 11.05
N ALA A 124 3.26 -5.93 10.11
CA ALA A 124 4.39 -6.84 10.03
C ALA A 124 5.70 -6.06 9.84
N PRO A 125 6.80 -6.47 10.50
CA PRO A 125 8.10 -5.82 10.31
C PRO A 125 8.62 -6.03 8.89
N LEU A 126 9.40 -5.09 8.37
CA LEU A 126 9.99 -5.18 7.01
C LEU A 126 10.67 -6.53 6.72
N LYS A 127 11.35 -7.11 7.71
CA LYS A 127 12.03 -8.42 7.60
C LYS A 127 11.09 -9.59 7.26
N ALA A 128 9.79 -9.47 7.52
CA ALA A 128 8.80 -10.48 7.14
C ALA A 128 8.76 -10.71 5.63
N LEU A 129 9.06 -9.68 4.81
CA LEU A 129 9.12 -9.80 3.35
C LEU A 129 10.26 -10.73 2.86
N SER A 130 11.29 -10.93 3.69
CA SER A 130 12.42 -11.82 3.39
C SER A 130 12.41 -13.13 4.20
N GLU A 131 11.74 -13.15 5.35
CA GLU A 131 11.68 -14.31 6.25
C GLU A 131 10.57 -15.29 5.86
N GLU A 132 9.46 -14.80 5.31
CA GLU A 132 8.30 -15.60 4.93
C GLU A 132 8.31 -15.96 3.43
N LYS A 133 7.70 -17.10 3.06
CA LYS A 133 7.75 -17.62 1.69
C LYS A 133 6.71 -16.98 0.79
N THR A 134 5.53 -16.70 1.32
CA THR A 134 4.39 -16.18 0.57
C THR A 134 3.73 -15.01 1.30
N VAL A 135 2.95 -14.20 0.56
CA VAL A 135 2.12 -13.15 1.18
C VAL A 135 1.12 -13.75 2.17
N GLY A 136 0.57 -14.93 1.86
CA GLY A 136 -0.34 -15.65 2.77
C GLY A 136 0.30 -15.95 4.13
N ASP A 137 1.54 -16.45 4.13
CA ASP A 137 2.28 -16.73 5.37
C ASP A 137 2.45 -15.47 6.24
N ILE A 138 2.69 -14.32 5.61
CA ILE A 138 2.80 -13.04 6.32
C ILE A 138 1.46 -12.67 6.96
N PHE A 139 0.35 -12.83 6.24
CA PHE A 139 -0.99 -12.56 6.79
C PHE A 139 -1.33 -13.51 7.93
N ASP A 140 -1.12 -14.82 7.77
CA ASP A 140 -1.40 -15.81 8.81
C ASP A 140 -0.65 -15.49 10.11
N LYS A 141 0.61 -15.07 9.99
CA LYS A 141 1.48 -14.76 11.11
C LYS A 141 1.17 -13.41 11.78
N TYR A 142 0.89 -12.36 11.00
CA TYR A 142 0.88 -10.98 11.50
C TYR A 142 -0.48 -10.28 11.49
N TYR A 143 -1.46 -10.77 10.73
CA TYR A 143 -2.76 -10.11 10.62
C TYR A 143 -3.60 -10.34 11.89
N ARG A 144 -3.64 -9.33 12.77
CA ARG A 144 -4.38 -9.33 14.04
C ARG A 144 -5.20 -8.04 14.17
N THR A 145 -6.51 -8.16 14.36
CA THR A 145 -7.46 -7.02 14.35
C THR A 145 -8.02 -6.68 15.72
N ASP A 146 -7.79 -7.55 16.70
CA ASP A 146 -8.19 -7.42 18.10
C ASP A 146 -7.64 -6.13 18.74
N GLY A 147 -6.40 -5.74 18.40
CA GLY A 147 -5.82 -4.46 18.82
C GLY A 147 -6.63 -3.25 18.34
N PHE A 148 -7.00 -3.23 17.07
CA PHE A 148 -7.79 -2.15 16.47
C PHE A 148 -9.20 -2.12 17.07
N ALA A 149 -9.86 -3.27 17.16
CA ALA A 149 -11.20 -3.39 17.72
C ALA A 149 -11.29 -2.82 19.14
N LYS A 150 -10.27 -3.06 19.97
CA LYS A 150 -10.17 -2.50 21.32
C LYS A 150 -9.89 -1.00 21.34
N LYS A 151 -8.94 -0.53 20.51
CA LYS A 151 -8.43 0.85 20.57
C LYS A 151 -9.32 1.87 19.85
N TYR A 152 -10.06 1.45 18.84
CA TYR A 152 -10.81 2.36 17.97
C TYR A 152 -11.83 3.21 18.73
N GLN A 153 -12.63 2.58 19.60
CA GLN A 153 -13.65 3.30 20.37
C GLN A 153 -13.03 4.37 21.28
N GLU A 154 -11.95 4.03 21.97
CA GLU A 154 -11.25 4.96 22.85
C GLU A 154 -10.57 6.09 22.06
N ALA A 155 -9.92 5.78 20.94
CA ALA A 155 -9.28 6.76 20.08
C ALA A 155 -10.31 7.74 19.50
N TYR A 156 -11.46 7.24 19.05
CA TYR A 156 -12.57 8.05 18.56
C TYR A 156 -13.10 8.97 19.67
N ALA A 157 -13.34 8.44 20.87
CA ALA A 157 -13.84 9.22 22.00
C ALA A 157 -12.86 10.33 22.42
N ARG A 158 -11.55 10.03 22.46
CA ARG A 158 -10.51 11.04 22.73
C ARG A 158 -10.49 12.13 21.68
N PHE A 159 -10.57 11.76 20.39
CA PHE A 159 -10.56 12.75 19.31
C PHE A 159 -11.82 13.63 19.33
N TYR A 160 -12.99 13.04 19.54
CA TYR A 160 -14.25 13.77 19.72
C TYR A 160 -14.16 14.77 20.89
N ALA A 161 -13.70 14.30 22.05
CA ALA A 161 -13.58 15.12 23.25
C ALA A 161 -12.62 16.30 23.04
N TYR A 162 -11.46 16.04 22.44
CA TYR A 162 -10.46 17.06 22.13
C TYR A 162 -11.03 18.18 21.25
N LEU A 163 -11.70 17.83 20.15
CA LEU A 163 -12.28 18.83 19.26
C LEU A 163 -13.41 19.62 19.95
N THR A 164 -14.24 18.94 20.76
CA THR A 164 -15.34 19.56 21.52
C THR A 164 -14.80 20.54 22.58
N GLU A 165 -13.82 20.12 23.37
CA GLU A 165 -13.22 20.91 24.46
C GLU A 165 -12.56 22.19 23.93
N HIS A 166 -11.95 22.12 22.75
CA HIS A 166 -11.30 23.26 22.11
C HIS A 166 -12.20 24.04 21.15
N GLY A 167 -13.50 23.71 21.08
CA GLY A 167 -14.47 24.43 20.24
C GLY A 167 -14.21 24.32 18.73
N VAL A 168 -13.49 23.27 18.29
CA VAL A 168 -13.23 23.01 16.86
C VAL A 168 -14.49 22.40 16.23
N PRO A 169 -15.13 23.05 15.24
CA PRO A 169 -16.34 22.51 14.63
C PRO A 169 -16.10 21.16 13.94
N HIS A 170 -16.95 20.16 14.22
CA HIS A 170 -16.84 18.83 13.61
C HIS A 170 -18.21 18.18 13.34
N LYS A 171 -18.21 17.19 12.44
CA LYS A 171 -19.39 16.37 12.10
C LYS A 171 -19.36 14.97 12.73
N LEU A 172 -18.44 14.73 13.67
CA LEU A 172 -18.35 13.47 14.38
C LEU A 172 -19.63 13.23 15.19
N ALA A 173 -20.14 12.00 15.15
CA ALA A 173 -21.21 11.56 16.04
C ALA A 173 -20.68 11.44 17.47
N ALA A 174 -21.56 11.58 18.47
CA ALA A 174 -21.18 11.35 19.86
C ALA A 174 -20.69 9.89 20.02
N PRO A 175 -19.58 9.65 20.73
CA PRO A 175 -19.09 8.29 20.99
C PRO A 175 -20.15 7.46 21.72
N LEU A 176 -20.21 6.16 21.39
CA LEU A 176 -21.06 5.22 22.13
C LEU A 176 -20.64 5.21 23.60
N ARG A 177 -21.61 5.33 24.50
CA ARG A 177 -21.38 5.16 25.94
C ARG A 177 -21.31 3.66 26.21
N ASN A 178 -20.17 3.21 26.74
CA ASN A 178 -20.04 1.86 27.30
C ASN A 178 -20.81 1.75 28.62
#